data_AF-A0A3D2V257-F1
#
_entry.id   AF-A0A3D2V257-F1
#
_cell.length_a   1.000
_cell.length_b   1.000
_cell.length_c   1.000
_cell.angle_alpha   90.00
_cell.angle_beta   90.00
_cell.angle_gamma   90.00
#
_symmetry.space_group_name_H-M   'P 1'
#
loop_
_entity.id
_entity.type
_entity.pdbx_description
1 polymer ?
#
loop_
_entity_poly.entity_id
_entity_poly.type
_entity_poly.pdbx_seq_one_letter_code
_entity_poly.pdbx_strand_id
1 'polypeptide(L)'
;MAKQNKQITGTFRDGINTRLKVVSFLLFLFGAALIARLAFLQIIQHDTLVAQSEKQYLSTVKTHFGRGVIYDRNLNELARNVEVESVYVNPSEILDQKSAARILSATLKLNQDQIYKKISSKKHFV
;
A
#
# COMPACT_ATOMS: atom_id res chain seq x y z
N MET A 1 38.56 44.13 49.74
CA MET A 1 38.16 44.31 48.33
C MET A 1 37.75 42.97 47.69
N ALA A 2 36.71 42.27 48.17
CA ALA A 2 36.37 40.91 47.66
C ALA A 2 34.88 40.51 47.72
N LYS A 3 33.93 41.46 47.77
CA LYS A 3 32.50 41.15 47.95
C LYS A 3 31.61 41.37 46.73
N GLN A 4 32.15 41.79 45.58
CA GLN A 4 31.35 42.11 44.39
C GLN A 4 31.24 40.99 43.34
N ASN A 5 31.97 39.87 43.45
CA ASN A 5 32.07 38.88 42.36
C ASN A 5 31.09 37.68 42.46
N LYS A 6 30.24 37.61 43.50
CA LYS A 6 29.31 36.46 43.71
C LYS A 6 27.88 36.71 43.18
N GLN A 7 27.52 37.97 42.90
CA GLN A 7 26.18 38.35 42.45
C GLN A 7 25.98 38.17 40.93
N ILE A 8 27.05 38.22 40.13
CA ILE A 8 26.96 38.18 38.65
C ILE A 8 26.73 36.75 38.12
N THR A 9 27.06 35.71 38.90
CA THR A 9 26.93 34.31 38.48
C THR A 9 25.58 33.66 38.77
N GLY A 10 24.77 34.23 39.68
CA GLY A 10 23.44 33.70 40.04
C GLY A 10 22.36 34.07 39.03
N THR A 11 22.30 35.32 38.62
CA THR A 11 21.26 35.86 37.71
C THR A 11 21.33 35.22 36.31
N PHE A 12 22.53 34.90 35.81
CA PHE A 12 22.71 34.26 34.50
C PHE A 12 22.21 32.82 34.48
N ARG A 13 22.45 32.05 35.56
CA ARG A 13 21.98 30.67 35.70
C ARG A 13 20.45 30.59 35.80
N ASP A 14 19.84 31.51 36.55
CA ASP A 14 18.38 31.56 36.71
C ASP A 14 17.66 31.91 35.39
N GLY A 15 18.24 32.81 34.59
CA GLY A 15 17.73 33.13 33.26
C GLY A 15 17.75 31.92 32.31
N ILE A 16 18.83 31.13 32.32
CA ILE A 16 18.95 29.90 31.53
C ILE A 16 17.97 28.84 32.02
N ASN A 17 17.90 28.60 33.33
CA ASN A 17 16.99 27.61 33.91
C ASN A 17 15.52 27.95 33.65
N THR A 18 15.16 29.23 33.67
CA THR A 18 13.80 29.70 33.37
C THR A 18 13.46 29.47 31.90
N ARG A 19 14.37 29.83 30.98
CA ARG A 19 14.19 29.55 29.54
C ARG A 19 14.08 28.04 29.29
N LEU A 20 14.90 27.22 29.94
CA LEU A 20 14.89 25.77 29.80
C LEU A 20 13.56 25.16 30.28
N LYS A 21 13.02 25.65 31.41
CA LYS A 21 11.68 25.24 31.90
C LYS A 21 10.57 25.63 30.93
N VAL A 22 10.61 26.85 30.37
CA VAL A 22 9.60 27.29 29.39
C VAL A 22 9.66 26.43 28.12
N VAL A 23 10.86 26.19 27.58
CA VAL A 23 11.03 25.36 26.37
C VAL A 23 10.60 23.92 26.65
N SER A 24 10.98 23.35 27.79
CA SER A 24 10.57 22.00 28.19
C SER A 24 9.06 21.89 28.36
N PHE A 25 8.41 22.90 28.94
CA PHE A 25 6.96 22.95 29.08
C PHE A 25 6.24 23.05 27.73
N LEU A 26 6.74 23.89 26.81
CA LEU A 26 6.20 23.98 25.45
C LEU A 26 6.36 22.66 24.69
N LEU A 27 7.51 22.01 24.81
CA LEU A 27 7.75 20.70 24.20
C LEU A 27 6.80 19.64 24.77
N PHE A 28 6.58 19.67 26.08
CA PHE A 28 5.64 18.77 26.74
C PHE A 28 4.20 18.99 26.25
N LEU A 29 3.74 20.24 26.17
CA LEU A 29 2.41 20.56 25.61
C LEU A 29 2.28 20.11 24.17
N PHE A 30 3.32 20.31 23.35
CA PHE A 30 3.33 19.84 21.97
C PHE A 30 3.23 18.31 21.89
N GLY A 31 4.01 17.59 22.70
CA GLY A 31 3.93 16.13 22.80
C GLY A 31 2.55 15.64 23.25
N ALA A 32 1.97 16.28 24.26
CA ALA A 32 0.62 15.97 24.74
C ALA A 32 -0.44 16.18 23.65
N ALA A 33 -0.33 17.26 22.87
CA ALA A 33 -1.25 17.52 21.75
C ALA A 33 -1.16 16.44 20.66
N LEU A 34 0.06 15.96 20.34
CA LEU A 34 0.25 14.85 19.41
C LEU A 34 -0.36 13.54 19.94
N ILE A 35 -0.15 13.23 21.22
CA ILE A 35 -0.74 12.03 21.85
C ILE A 35 -2.26 12.12 21.83
N ALA A 36 -2.85 13.27 22.16
CA ALA A 36 -4.30 13.48 22.09
C ALA A 36 -4.83 13.30 20.66
N ARG A 37 -4.11 13.83 19.66
CA ARG A 37 -4.48 13.64 18.24
C ARG A 37 -4.40 12.17 17.82
N LEU A 38 -3.37 11.45 18.26
CA LEU A 38 -3.24 10.01 18.00
C LEU A 38 -4.36 9.22 18.67
N ALA A 39 -4.68 9.51 19.93
CA ALA A 39 -5.80 8.89 20.63
C ALA A 39 -7.14 9.16 19.93
N PHE A 40 -7.34 10.38 19.39
CA PHE A 40 -8.52 10.68 18.58
C PHE A 40 -8.62 9.80 17.33
N LEU A 41 -7.52 9.63 16.59
CA LEU A 41 -7.51 8.75 15.42
C LEU A 41 -7.70 7.28 15.80
N GLN A 42 -7.05 6.83 16.88
CA GLN A 42 -7.02 5.42 17.28
C GLN A 42 -8.25 4.96 18.05
N ILE A 43 -8.99 5.86 18.72
CA ILE A 43 -10.17 5.51 19.54
C ILE A 43 -11.45 5.92 18.82
N ILE A 44 -11.54 7.16 18.33
CA ILE A 44 -12.79 7.69 17.75
C ILE A 44 -12.92 7.29 16.28
N GLN A 45 -11.83 7.31 15.51
CA GLN A 45 -11.85 6.93 14.10
C GLN A 45 -11.49 5.46 13.85
N HIS A 46 -11.26 4.68 14.92
CA HIS A 46 -10.85 3.27 14.84
C HIS A 46 -11.74 2.47 13.89
N ASP A 47 -13.04 2.45 14.18
CA ASP A 47 -14.00 1.61 13.47
C ASP A 47 -14.07 1.98 11.99
N THR A 48 -13.99 3.28 11.68
CA THR A 48 -14.01 3.76 10.29
C THR A 48 -12.75 3.37 9.52
N LEU A 49 -11.58 3.43 10.16
CA LEU A 49 -10.30 3.07 9.55
C LEU A 49 -10.15 1.55 9.41
N VAL A 50 -10.61 0.79 10.41
CA VAL A 50 -10.64 -0.67 10.36
C VAL A 50 -11.60 -1.13 9.26
N ALA A 51 -12.82 -0.59 9.19
CA ALA A 51 -13.76 -0.93 8.12
C ALA A 51 -13.23 -0.60 6.71
N GLN A 52 -12.47 0.48 6.56
CA GLN A 52 -11.79 0.80 5.30
C GLN A 52 -10.67 -0.21 5.00
N SER A 53 -9.86 -0.57 6.00
CA SER A 53 -8.83 -1.58 5.84
C SER A 53 -9.39 -2.95 5.49
N GLU A 54 -10.51 -3.37 6.09
CA GLU A 54 -11.17 -4.63 5.79
C GLU A 54 -11.68 -4.64 4.35
N LYS A 55 -12.27 -3.55 3.86
CA LYS A 55 -12.68 -3.43 2.46
C LYS A 55 -11.51 -3.52 1.48
N GLN A 56 -10.35 -3.02 1.88
CA GLN A 56 -9.16 -3.02 1.04
C GLN A 56 -8.38 -4.36 1.11
N TYR A 57 -8.37 -5.01 2.26
CA TYR A 57 -7.66 -6.27 2.49
C TYR A 57 -8.49 -7.48 2.08
N LEU A 58 -9.78 -7.49 2.43
CA LEU A 58 -10.76 -8.47 1.95
C LEU A 58 -11.29 -8.00 0.59
N SER A 59 -10.41 -7.96 -0.41
CA SER A 59 -10.87 -7.98 -1.79
C SER A 59 -11.60 -9.31 -1.96
N THR A 60 -12.93 -9.26 -1.88
CA THR A 60 -13.77 -10.46 -1.97
C THR A 60 -13.58 -11.00 -3.38
N VAL A 61 -12.68 -11.98 -3.52
CA VAL A 61 -12.56 -12.77 -4.74
C VAL A 61 -13.85 -13.57 -4.81
N LYS A 62 -14.85 -13.02 -5.49
CA LYS A 62 -16.09 -13.73 -5.76
C LYS A 62 -15.71 -14.99 -6.51
N THR A 63 -15.85 -16.14 -5.86
CA THR A 63 -15.79 -17.43 -6.51
C THR A 63 -16.94 -17.46 -7.50
N HIS A 64 -16.61 -17.34 -8.78
CA HIS A 64 -17.61 -17.40 -9.83
C HIS A 64 -18.02 -18.87 -9.95
N PHE A 65 -19.20 -19.20 -9.41
CA PHE A 65 -19.83 -20.48 -9.70
C PHE A 65 -20.12 -20.53 -11.19
N GLY A 66 -19.73 -21.63 -11.85
CA GLY A 66 -19.95 -21.79 -13.27
C GLY A 66 -21.43 -21.82 -13.63
N ARG A 67 -21.76 -21.55 -14.90
CA ARG A 67 -23.11 -21.73 -15.42
C ARG A 67 -23.43 -23.22 -15.47
N GLY A 68 -24.69 -23.57 -15.24
CA GLY A 68 -25.19 -24.92 -15.51
C GLY A 68 -25.04 -25.30 -16.99
N VAL A 69 -24.97 -26.60 -17.26
CA VAL A 69 -24.89 -27.14 -18.62
C VAL A 69 -26.23 -26.92 -19.33
N ILE A 70 -26.16 -26.46 -20.59
CA ILE A 70 -27.34 -26.29 -21.45
C ILE A 70 -27.49 -27.54 -22.31
N TYR A 71 -28.67 -28.16 -22.26
CA TYR A 71 -29.01 -29.36 -23.04
C TYR A 71 -30.06 -29.05 -24.11
N ASP A 72 -30.02 -29.78 -25.22
CA ASP A 72 -31.14 -29.86 -26.18
C ASP A 72 -32.25 -30.80 -25.64
N ARG A 73 -33.40 -30.84 -26.31
CA ARG A 73 -34.56 -31.72 -25.99
C ARG A 73 -34.22 -33.22 -25.91
N ASN A 74 -33.11 -33.63 -26.54
CA ASN A 74 -32.59 -34.99 -26.54
C ASN A 74 -31.48 -35.21 -25.49
N LEU A 75 -31.29 -34.27 -24.56
CA LEU A 75 -30.24 -34.29 -23.53
C LEU A 75 -28.80 -34.23 -24.06
N ASN A 76 -28.61 -33.70 -25.27
CA ASN A 76 -27.27 -33.44 -25.80
C ASN A 76 -26.73 -32.11 -25.28
N GLU A 77 -25.48 -32.08 -24.82
CA GLU A 77 -24.82 -30.86 -24.30
C GLU A 77 -24.57 -29.86 -25.44
N LEU A 78 -25.08 -28.63 -25.29
CA LEU A 78 -24.87 -27.51 -26.23
C LEU A 78 -23.85 -26.51 -25.71
N ALA A 79 -23.79 -26.29 -24.40
CA ALA A 79 -22.83 -25.38 -23.77
C ALA A 79 -22.53 -25.80 -22.33
N ARG A 80 -21.25 -25.77 -21.96
CA ARG A 80 -20.78 -26.00 -20.59
C ARG A 80 -19.65 -25.04 -20.24
N ASN A 81 -19.41 -24.90 -18.94
CA ASN A 81 -18.22 -24.23 -18.45
C ASN A 81 -16.99 -25.12 -18.62
N VAL A 82 -15.89 -24.51 -19.05
CA VAL A 82 -14.56 -25.15 -19.15
C VAL A 82 -13.59 -24.29 -18.37
N GLU A 83 -12.91 -24.90 -17.40
CA GLU A 83 -11.82 -24.24 -16.70
C GLU A 83 -10.60 -24.14 -17.62
N VAL A 84 -10.06 -22.94 -17.75
CA VAL A 84 -8.88 -22.67 -18.58
C VAL A 84 -7.86 -21.89 -17.78
N GLU A 85 -6.60 -22.24 -17.95
CA GLU A 85 -5.49 -21.49 -17.37
C GLU A 85 -5.25 -20.22 -18.20
N SER A 86 -5.19 -19.06 -17.53
CA SER A 86 -4.87 -17.79 -18.16
C SER A 86 -3.56 -17.24 -17.61
N VAL A 87 -2.65 -16.85 -18.51
CA VAL A 87 -1.38 -16.19 -18.16
C VAL A 87 -1.49 -14.71 -18.53
N TYR A 88 -1.07 -13.83 -17.62
CA TYR A 88 -1.00 -12.39 -17.86
C TYR A 88 0.39 -11.85 -17.52
N VAL A 89 0.72 -10.69 -18.08
CA VAL A 89 1.99 -10.00 -17.84
C VAL A 89 1.75 -8.51 -17.60
N ASN A 90 2.52 -7.91 -16.70
CA ASN A 90 2.65 -6.47 -16.57
C ASN A 90 3.94 -5.97 -17.26
N PRO A 91 3.83 -5.33 -18.44
CA PRO A 91 4.96 -4.72 -19.17
C PRO A 91 5.91 -3.87 -18.33
N SER A 92 5.40 -3.16 -17.31
CA SER A 92 6.20 -2.25 -16.48
C SER A 92 7.19 -2.97 -15.57
N GLU A 93 6.98 -4.26 -15.30
CA GLU A 93 7.85 -5.08 -14.44
C GLU A 93 8.92 -5.83 -15.24
N ILE A 94 8.91 -5.72 -16.57
CA ILE A 94 9.85 -6.42 -17.45
C ILE A 94 11.04 -5.51 -17.78
N LEU A 95 12.23 -5.93 -17.34
CA LEU A 95 13.50 -5.28 -17.64
C LEU A 95 13.88 -5.40 -19.13
N ASP A 96 13.92 -6.62 -19.66
CA ASP A 96 14.23 -6.89 -21.07
C ASP A 96 13.05 -7.57 -21.78
N GLN A 97 12.30 -6.76 -22.51
CA GLN A 97 11.11 -7.19 -23.24
C GLN A 97 11.43 -8.19 -24.36
N LYS A 98 12.65 -8.14 -24.92
CA LYS A 98 13.02 -8.97 -26.07
C LYS A 98 13.36 -10.40 -25.63
N SER A 99 14.10 -10.55 -24.53
CA SER A 99 14.34 -11.87 -23.93
C SER A 99 13.07 -12.46 -23.34
N ALA A 100 12.25 -11.66 -22.64
CA ALA A 100 10.96 -12.10 -22.11
C ALA A 100 10.05 -12.64 -23.23
N ALA A 101 9.93 -11.94 -24.35
CA ALA A 101 9.12 -12.39 -25.49
C ALA A 101 9.64 -13.71 -26.09
N ARG A 102 10.96 -13.92 -26.17
CA ARG A 102 11.54 -15.17 -26.66
C ARG A 102 11.21 -16.35 -25.74
N ILE A 103 11.39 -16.17 -24.43
CA ILE A 103 11.11 -17.22 -23.45
C ILE A 103 9.61 -17.56 -23.45
N LEU A 104 8.75 -16.54 -23.39
CA LEU A 104 7.30 -16.73 -23.39
C LEU A 104 6.79 -17.36 -24.69
N SER A 105 7.36 -17.00 -25.84
CA SER A 105 7.04 -17.62 -27.13
C SER A 105 7.36 -19.10 -27.16
N ALA A 106 8.52 -19.50 -26.64
CA ALA A 106 8.92 -20.91 -26.56
C ALA A 106 8.01 -21.72 -25.63
N THR A 107 7.66 -21.17 -24.46
CA THR A 107 6.83 -21.86 -23.46
C THR A 107 5.36 -21.95 -23.88
N LEU A 108 4.78 -20.85 -24.38
CA LEU A 108 3.37 -20.77 -24.75
C LEU A 108 3.09 -21.25 -26.18
N LYS A 109 4.15 -21.57 -26.95
CA LYS A 109 4.07 -21.94 -28.38
C LYS A 109 3.33 -20.89 -29.23
N LEU A 110 3.54 -19.62 -28.89
CA LEU A 110 2.93 -18.47 -29.56
C LEU A 110 3.98 -17.71 -30.38
N ASN A 111 3.52 -16.93 -31.36
CA ASN A 111 4.43 -16.14 -32.19
C ASN A 111 5.14 -15.04 -31.36
N GLN A 112 6.47 -15.01 -31.44
CA GLN A 112 7.32 -14.06 -30.71
C GLN A 112 6.99 -12.60 -31.02
N ASP A 113 6.73 -12.25 -32.28
CA ASP A 113 6.46 -10.86 -32.70
C ASP A 113 5.14 -10.36 -32.10
N GLN A 114 4.13 -11.23 -32.01
CA GLN A 114 2.85 -10.92 -31.38
C GLN A 114 3.01 -10.68 -29.88
N ILE A 115 3.80 -11.50 -29.20
CA ILE A 115 4.09 -11.34 -27.77
C ILE A 115 4.90 -10.06 -27.53
N TYR A 116 5.91 -9.79 -28.33
CA TYR A 116 6.73 -8.58 -28.18
C TYR A 116 5.88 -7.31 -28.37
N LYS A 117 4.99 -7.29 -29.37
CA LYS A 117 4.06 -6.17 -29.59
C LYS A 117 3.11 -5.95 -28.40
N LYS A 118 2.67 -7.04 -27.77
CA LYS A 118 1.82 -7.03 -26.57
C LYS A 118 2.59 -6.46 -25.37
N ILE A 119 3.78 -6.98 -25.09
CA ILE A 119 4.62 -6.58 -23.95
C ILE A 119 5.20 -5.18 -24.12
N SER A 120 5.40 -4.70 -25.35
CA SER A 120 5.87 -3.33 -25.61
C SER A 120 4.78 -2.27 -25.43
N SER A 121 3.53 -2.68 -25.21
CA SER A 121 2.41 -1.77 -24.94
C SER A 121 2.53 -1.11 -23.56
N LYS A 122 2.09 0.15 -23.42
CA LYS A 122 2.04 0.88 -22.13
C LYS A 122 0.91 0.41 -21.18
N LYS A 123 0.34 -0.78 -21.41
CA LYS A 123 -0.75 -1.32 -20.58
C LYS A 123 -0.18 -2.04 -19.37
N HIS A 124 -0.93 -2.06 -18.27
CA HIS A 124 -0.55 -2.79 -17.04
C HIS A 124 -1.00 -4.25 -17.03
N PHE A 125 -1.77 -4.68 -18.03
CA PHE A 125 -2.30 -6.03 -18.15
C PHE A 125 -2.34 -6.44 -19.62
N VAL A 126 -1.59 -7.47 -19.98
CA VAL A 126 -1.50 -8.00 -21.35
C VAL A 126 -1.41 -9.53 -21.37
#